data_AF-A0A835MDT4-F1
#
_entry.id   AF-A0A835MDT4-F1
#
_cell.length_a   1.000
_cell.length_b   1.000
_cell.length_c   1.000
_cell.angle_alpha   90.00
_cell.angle_beta   90.00
_cell.angle_gamma   90.00
#
_symmetry.space_group_name_H-M   'P 1'
#
loop_
_entity.id
_entity.type
_entity.pdbx_description
1 polymer ?
#
loop_
_entity_poly.entity_id
_entity_poly.type
_entity_poly.pdbx_seq_one_letter_code
_entity_poly.pdbx_strand_id
1 'polypeptide(L)'
;MPKHYRPAGKKKEGNAAKYITRTKAVKYLQVSLQDFRRLCILKGVYPRDPKKKYEGNHKTYYNMKDIHILAHEPILDKFRDIRAHEHKINKALAKKNKERAERLKERRPSYKIDRLIRERYPSFIDALRDLDDCLTMVHLFAALPAQTGEGIEVDRIHKCLRLSHEWQAYISRTHSLRKTYIGVKGIYYQADVQGQKITWLTPHALQQVLSDEVDLKVMLTFLEFYETLLAFVNFKLYHSIDVKYPPILDPRLEALAASLYALSWYLAANSKVHALGSQDVSSSQPENADVVGKGTEGNESELRLAQLQFQLPANEPGTLMQLVKEATAEDTDDNETKECKSLFKNLKFFLSREVPRESLLFVIPAFGGVVSWEGEGAPFEENDENITHQIVDRPSQGHMFLSRKYVQPQWIFDCVNARINLPTDDYELGRVPPPHLSPFVDNEAEGYVPEYAETIKRLQAAARNEIMPMPGLDAEDIEDPRNLLVEGIISRTEANEAAEKKRKMSKLEKQYHDELQMEVQGIPFTASGSGSDRNMQSPIEGREAEEEALPDPDQIAKDAERLSQVGMSNKKQKLYKAMKIGQERKRSQVTLLQERKKKAKAGKSA
;
A
#
# COMPACT_ATOMS: atom_id res chain seq x y z
N MET A 1 46.60 42.14 -24.45
CA MET A 1 45.17 42.06 -24.79
C MET A 1 44.37 41.79 -23.52
N PRO A 2 43.84 42.81 -22.84
CA PRO A 2 42.99 42.60 -21.68
C PRO A 2 41.66 41.99 -22.13
N LYS A 3 41.25 40.86 -21.53
CA LYS A 3 39.95 40.23 -21.77
C LYS A 3 38.87 41.26 -21.39
N HIS A 4 38.21 41.86 -22.38
CA HIS A 4 37.05 42.71 -22.16
C HIS A 4 35.95 41.91 -21.46
N TYR A 5 35.83 42.07 -20.14
CA TYR A 5 34.71 41.57 -19.38
C TYR A 5 33.49 42.42 -19.73
N ARG A 6 32.58 41.90 -20.58
CA ARG A 6 31.29 42.55 -20.82
C ARG A 6 30.54 42.64 -19.49
N PRO A 7 29.90 43.77 -19.15
CA PRO A 7 29.11 43.86 -17.93
C PRO A 7 28.05 42.76 -17.92
N ALA A 8 27.97 42.02 -16.81
CA ALA A 8 27.03 40.91 -16.63
C ALA A 8 25.61 41.42 -16.92
N GLY A 9 25.05 40.98 -18.06
CA GLY A 9 23.69 41.32 -18.40
C GLY A 9 22.77 40.79 -17.29
N LYS A 10 22.04 41.68 -16.60
CA LYS A 10 21.12 41.37 -15.48
C LYS A 10 20.14 40.20 -15.72
N LYS A 11 20.02 39.73 -16.98
CA LYS A 11 19.15 38.64 -17.43
C LYS A 11 19.86 37.31 -17.75
N LYS A 12 21.20 37.25 -17.73
CA LYS A 12 21.98 36.07 -18.17
C LYS A 12 22.62 35.26 -17.03
N GLU A 13 22.50 35.72 -15.79
CA GLU A 13 23.12 35.07 -14.63
C GLU A 13 22.10 34.85 -13.51
N GLY A 14 22.31 33.81 -12.70
CA GLY A 14 21.44 33.46 -11.58
C GLY A 14 20.14 32.74 -11.98
N ASN A 15 19.03 33.05 -11.30
CA ASN A 15 17.75 32.36 -11.49
C ASN A 15 17.19 32.50 -12.92
N ALA A 16 17.51 33.60 -13.62
CA ALA A 16 17.07 33.81 -15.01
C ALA A 16 17.72 32.83 -16.00
N ALA A 17 18.93 32.33 -15.70
CA ALA A 17 19.59 31.29 -16.51
C ALA A 17 19.16 29.88 -16.11
N LYS A 18 18.79 29.67 -14.84
CA LYS A 18 18.39 28.35 -14.33
C LYS A 18 16.99 27.93 -14.77
N TYR A 19 16.08 28.89 -14.88
CA TYR A 19 14.67 28.62 -15.16
C TYR A 19 14.23 29.23 -16.49
N ILE A 20 13.37 28.52 -17.20
CA ILE A 20 12.75 28.95 -18.45
C ILE A 20 11.23 28.91 -18.31
N THR A 21 10.53 29.90 -18.87
CA THR A 21 9.06 29.92 -18.86
C THR A 21 8.48 28.92 -19.86
N ARG A 22 7.29 28.38 -19.57
CA ARG A 22 6.61 27.39 -20.44
C ARG A 22 6.55 27.80 -21.91
N THR A 23 6.20 29.04 -22.21
CA THR A 23 6.10 29.55 -23.59
C THR A 23 7.45 29.56 -24.30
N LYS A 24 8.54 29.86 -23.59
CA LYS A 24 9.89 29.79 -24.14
C LYS A 24 10.37 28.35 -24.32
N ALA A 25 10.04 27.45 -23.40
CA ALA A 25 10.38 26.03 -23.52
C ALA A 25 9.73 25.39 -24.76
N VAL A 26 8.44 25.66 -24.98
CA VAL A 26 7.69 25.21 -26.16
C VAL A 26 8.32 25.72 -27.45
N LYS A 27 8.69 27.01 -27.49
CA LYS A 27 9.40 27.61 -28.64
C LYS A 27 10.79 27.02 -28.87
N TYR A 28 11.53 26.74 -27.80
CA TYR A 28 12.86 26.15 -27.86
C TYR A 28 12.84 24.73 -28.45
N LEU A 29 11.89 23.91 -28.02
CA LEU A 29 11.74 22.53 -28.52
C LEU A 29 11.08 22.46 -29.90
N GLN A 30 10.40 23.53 -30.34
CA GLN A 30 9.63 23.60 -31.60
C GLN A 30 8.46 22.59 -31.64
N VAL A 31 7.77 22.47 -30.50
CA VAL A 31 6.71 21.47 -30.27
C VAL A 31 5.37 22.17 -30.04
N SER A 32 4.25 21.49 -30.28
CA SER A 32 2.93 22.00 -29.89
C SER A 32 2.78 22.02 -28.35
N LEU A 33 1.82 22.78 -27.82
CA LEU A 33 1.60 22.79 -26.37
C LEU A 33 1.14 21.43 -25.83
N GLN A 34 0.35 20.67 -26.60
CA GLN A 34 -0.15 19.36 -26.23
C GLN A 34 0.98 18.33 -26.19
N ASP A 35 1.80 18.28 -27.25
CA ASP A 35 2.94 17.36 -27.31
C ASP A 35 4.00 17.72 -26.26
N PHE A 36 4.17 19.01 -25.95
CA PHE A 36 5.06 19.44 -24.85
C PHE A 36 4.57 18.91 -23.50
N ARG A 37 3.26 18.99 -23.20
CA ARG A 37 2.70 18.42 -21.97
C ARG A 37 2.91 16.90 -21.94
N ARG A 38 2.65 16.20 -23.05
CA ARG A 38 2.87 14.75 -23.17
C ARG A 38 4.33 14.37 -22.91
N LEU A 39 5.29 15.07 -23.53
CA LEU A 39 6.72 14.85 -23.30
C LEU A 39 7.11 15.09 -21.84
N CYS A 40 6.61 16.16 -21.22
CA CYS A 40 6.86 16.44 -19.81
C CYS A 40 6.33 15.33 -18.91
N ILE A 41 5.16 14.76 -19.20
CA ILE A 41 4.57 13.65 -18.44
C ILE A 41 5.39 12.38 -18.62
N LEU A 42 5.69 12.01 -19.86
CA LEU A 42 6.48 10.82 -20.18
C LEU A 42 7.84 10.87 -19.48
N LYS A 43 8.58 11.98 -19.56
CA LYS A 43 9.91 12.12 -18.93
C LYS A 43 9.89 12.50 -17.44
N GLY A 44 8.79 13.05 -16.93
CA GLY A 44 8.65 13.38 -15.51
C GLY A 44 9.24 14.74 -15.17
N VAL A 45 9.11 15.67 -16.11
CA VAL A 45 9.56 17.04 -15.95
C VAL A 45 8.42 17.86 -15.36
N TYR A 46 8.55 18.16 -14.07
CA TYR A 46 7.57 18.93 -13.32
C TYR A 46 7.89 20.43 -13.35
N PRO A 47 6.87 21.30 -13.32
CA PRO A 47 7.08 22.73 -13.14
C PRO A 47 7.72 23.01 -11.77
N ARG A 48 8.56 24.04 -11.70
CA ARG A 48 9.26 24.47 -10.48
C ARG A 48 8.85 25.89 -10.11
N ASP A 49 8.77 26.17 -8.82
CA ASP A 49 8.55 27.52 -8.31
C ASP A 49 9.89 28.19 -7.90
N PRO A 50 10.43 29.14 -8.68
CA PRO A 50 11.68 29.80 -8.36
C PRO A 50 11.49 30.86 -7.26
N LYS A 51 12.45 30.94 -6.32
CA LYS A 51 12.45 31.93 -5.23
C LYS A 51 12.25 33.38 -5.68
N LYS A 52 12.75 33.74 -6.88
CA LYS A 52 12.53 35.04 -7.52
C LYS A 52 11.99 34.81 -8.93
N LYS A 53 10.72 35.16 -9.15
CA LYS A 53 10.03 35.08 -10.45
C LYS A 53 10.38 36.31 -11.29
N TYR A 54 11.15 36.12 -12.35
CA TYR A 54 11.68 37.24 -13.16
C TYR A 54 10.74 37.69 -14.29
N GLU A 55 9.76 36.87 -14.67
CA GLU A 55 8.87 37.10 -15.82
C GLU A 55 7.38 37.19 -15.44
N GLY A 56 7.10 37.33 -14.14
CA GLY A 56 5.76 37.44 -13.55
C GLY A 56 5.36 36.23 -12.70
N ASN A 57 4.40 36.46 -11.79
CA ASN A 57 3.94 35.46 -10.81
C ASN A 57 3.04 34.37 -11.41
N HIS A 58 2.30 34.70 -12.48
CA HIS A 58 1.32 33.81 -13.12
C HIS A 58 1.93 32.82 -14.13
N LYS A 59 3.26 32.83 -14.31
CA LYS A 59 3.92 31.96 -15.28
C LYS A 59 4.45 30.69 -14.61
N THR A 60 4.34 29.60 -15.35
CA THR A 60 4.96 28.32 -14.99
C THR A 60 6.40 28.29 -15.49
N TYR A 61 7.31 27.94 -14.59
CA TYR A 61 8.74 27.84 -14.86
C TYR A 61 9.17 26.37 -14.84
N TYR A 62 10.14 26.05 -15.71
CA TYR A 62 10.80 24.76 -15.79
C TYR A 62 12.31 24.97 -15.64
N ASN A 63 13.05 23.94 -15.22
CA ASN A 63 14.51 24.03 -15.20
C ASN A 63 15.06 23.96 -16.64
N MET A 64 16.07 24.78 -16.92
CA MET A 64 16.72 24.77 -18.24
C MET A 64 17.45 23.45 -18.53
N LYS A 65 18.00 22.81 -17.49
CA LYS A 65 18.65 21.49 -17.60
C LYS A 65 17.66 20.42 -18.08
N ASP A 66 16.48 20.38 -17.47
CA ASP A 66 15.45 19.40 -17.80
C ASP A 66 14.96 19.59 -19.24
N ILE A 67 14.78 20.84 -19.68
CA ILE A 67 14.42 21.14 -21.09
C ILE A 67 15.53 20.73 -22.07
N HIS A 68 16.80 20.86 -21.69
CA HIS A 68 17.90 20.41 -22.53
C HIS A 68 17.93 18.88 -22.67
N ILE A 69 17.59 18.15 -21.61
CA ILE A 69 17.42 16.69 -21.65
C ILE A 69 16.26 16.31 -22.58
N LEU A 70 15.13 17.03 -22.52
CA LEU A 70 13.99 16.82 -23.42
C LEU A 70 14.34 17.09 -24.89
N ALA A 71 15.31 17.96 -25.18
CA ALA A 71 15.69 18.30 -26.55
C ALA A 71 16.45 17.16 -27.26
N HIS A 72 17.16 16.31 -26.50
CA HIS A 72 17.93 15.17 -27.02
C HIS A 72 17.17 13.85 -26.96
N GLU A 73 15.85 13.92 -26.76
CA GLU A 73 15.00 12.77 -26.50
C GLU A 73 14.45 12.17 -27.82
N PRO A 74 14.53 10.84 -28.05
CA PRO A 74 14.19 10.24 -29.34
C PRO A 74 12.69 10.20 -29.65
N ILE A 75 11.80 10.24 -28.65
CA ILE A 75 10.34 10.30 -28.83
C ILE A 75 9.96 11.64 -29.48
N LEU A 76 10.75 12.70 -29.28
CA LEU A 76 10.57 13.99 -29.94
C LEU A 76 10.60 13.85 -31.48
N ASP A 77 11.54 13.08 -32.02
CA ASP A 77 11.62 12.85 -33.46
C ASP A 77 10.44 12.01 -33.95
N LYS A 78 9.97 11.04 -33.15
CA LYS A 78 8.75 10.29 -33.46
C LYS A 78 7.51 11.18 -33.49
N PHE A 79 7.40 12.19 -32.62
CA PHE A 79 6.31 13.17 -32.70
C PHE A 79 6.36 13.99 -33.98
N ARG A 80 7.56 14.34 -34.46
CA ARG A 80 7.73 15.02 -35.75
C ARG A 80 7.30 14.12 -36.91
N ASP A 81 7.68 12.84 -36.88
CA ASP A 81 7.26 11.84 -37.87
C ASP A 81 5.73 11.68 -37.90
N ILE A 82 5.09 11.61 -36.73
CA ILE A 82 3.63 11.51 -36.59
C ILE A 82 2.95 12.74 -37.21
N ARG A 83 3.39 13.95 -36.88
CA ARG A 83 2.81 15.17 -37.48
C ARG A 83 3.02 15.23 -38.99
N ALA A 84 4.21 14.87 -39.47
CA ALA A 84 4.50 14.81 -40.90
C ALA A 84 3.58 13.78 -41.60
N HIS A 85 3.30 12.66 -40.93
CA HIS A 85 2.40 11.63 -41.41
C HIS A 85 0.92 12.10 -41.43
N GLU A 86 0.46 12.78 -40.38
CA GLU A 86 -0.86 13.40 -40.34
C GLU A 86 -1.05 14.43 -41.46
N HIS A 87 -0.02 15.23 -41.75
CA HIS A 87 -0.07 16.17 -42.86
C HIS A 87 -0.22 15.44 -44.21
N LYS A 88 0.43 14.28 -44.39
CA LYS A 88 0.26 13.43 -45.59
C LYS A 88 -1.16 12.87 -45.69
N ILE A 89 -1.75 12.43 -44.57
CA ILE A 89 -3.15 11.98 -44.51
C ILE A 89 -4.09 13.11 -44.92
N ASN A 90 -3.95 14.28 -44.30
CA ASN A 90 -4.80 15.45 -44.58
C ASN A 90 -4.65 15.91 -46.03
N LYS A 91 -3.44 15.85 -46.60
CA LYS A 91 -3.18 16.14 -48.02
C LYS A 91 -3.86 15.14 -48.95
N ALA A 92 -3.88 13.85 -48.59
CA ALA A 92 -4.58 12.82 -49.38
C ALA A 92 -6.10 13.00 -49.33
N LEU A 93 -6.65 13.29 -48.14
CA LEU A 93 -8.07 13.58 -47.92
C LEU A 93 -8.50 14.84 -48.68
N ALA A 94 -7.72 15.92 -48.63
CA ALA A 94 -7.98 17.16 -49.38
C ALA A 94 -8.00 16.93 -50.89
N LYS A 95 -7.19 15.99 -51.39
CA LYS A 95 -7.18 15.55 -52.80
C LYS A 95 -8.26 14.52 -53.13
N LYS A 96 -9.16 14.19 -52.19
CA LYS A 96 -10.23 13.19 -52.31
C LYS A 96 -9.74 11.78 -52.67
N ASN A 97 -8.47 11.46 -52.45
CA ASN A 97 -7.94 10.13 -52.68
C ASN A 97 -8.11 9.28 -51.41
N LYS A 98 -9.25 8.59 -51.31
CA LYS A 98 -9.66 7.82 -50.13
C LYS A 98 -8.74 6.62 -49.86
N GLU A 99 -8.44 5.83 -50.88
CA GLU A 99 -7.58 4.63 -50.77
C GLU A 99 -6.19 4.97 -50.21
N ARG A 100 -5.59 6.06 -50.72
CA ARG A 100 -4.30 6.52 -50.22
C ARG A 100 -4.39 7.00 -48.77
N ALA A 101 -5.49 7.66 -48.39
CA ALA A 101 -5.69 8.11 -47.02
C ALA A 101 -5.85 6.94 -46.04
N GLU A 102 -6.59 5.89 -46.43
CA GLU A 102 -6.76 4.67 -45.63
C GLU A 102 -5.44 3.91 -45.47
N ARG A 103 -4.69 3.69 -46.55
CA ARG A 103 -3.37 3.06 -46.49
C ARG A 103 -2.39 3.83 -45.60
N LEU A 104 -2.48 5.17 -45.61
CA LEU A 104 -1.69 6.00 -44.70
C LEU A 104 -2.16 5.81 -43.25
N LYS A 105 -3.47 5.84 -42.97
CA LYS A 105 -4.02 5.63 -41.62
C LYS A 105 -3.53 4.31 -40.99
N GLU A 106 -3.50 3.23 -41.76
CA GLU A 106 -2.98 1.92 -41.30
C GLU A 106 -1.49 1.96 -40.96
N ARG A 107 -0.70 2.74 -41.70
CA ARG A 107 0.76 2.84 -41.55
C ARG A 107 1.19 3.96 -40.61
N ARG A 108 0.30 4.41 -39.71
CA ARG A 108 0.62 5.48 -38.77
C ARG A 108 1.81 5.06 -37.91
N PRO A 109 2.89 5.87 -37.85
CA PRO A 109 4.03 5.54 -37.01
C PRO A 109 3.61 5.57 -35.53
N SER A 110 3.87 4.48 -34.82
CA SER A 110 3.78 4.40 -33.36
C SER A 110 5.15 4.53 -32.73
N TYR A 111 5.18 4.87 -31.45
CA TYR A 111 6.40 4.89 -30.65
C TYR A 111 6.22 3.98 -29.43
N LYS A 112 7.34 3.52 -28.86
CA LYS A 112 7.37 2.70 -27.65
C LYS A 112 8.06 3.46 -26.53
N ILE A 113 7.62 3.23 -25.30
CA ILE A 113 8.09 3.94 -24.09
C ILE A 113 9.08 3.08 -23.29
N ASP A 114 9.38 1.86 -23.76
CA ASP A 114 10.21 0.86 -23.08
C ASP A 114 11.56 1.41 -22.57
N ARG A 115 12.27 2.16 -23.43
CA ARG A 115 13.55 2.78 -23.07
C ARG A 115 13.39 3.80 -21.95
N LEU A 116 12.31 4.56 -21.98
CA LEU A 116 12.04 5.61 -20.99
C LEU A 116 11.77 5.03 -19.60
N ILE A 117 11.05 3.91 -19.53
CA ILE A 117 10.79 3.20 -18.27
C ILE A 117 12.10 2.73 -17.66
N ARG A 118 12.98 2.10 -18.46
CA ARG A 118 14.29 1.63 -17.99
C ARG A 118 15.21 2.77 -17.55
N GLU A 119 15.13 3.93 -18.20
CA GLU A 119 15.89 5.12 -17.79
C GLU A 119 15.36 5.74 -16.49
N ARG A 120 14.04 5.73 -16.27
CA ARG A 120 13.40 6.26 -15.07
C ARG A 120 13.52 5.35 -13.86
N TYR A 121 13.44 4.04 -14.07
CA TYR A 121 13.48 3.02 -13.04
C TYR A 121 14.66 2.08 -13.29
N PRO A 122 15.89 2.46 -12.85
CA PRO A 122 17.06 1.62 -13.01
C PRO A 122 16.98 0.33 -12.20
N SER A 123 16.38 0.41 -11.00
CA SER A 123 16.10 -0.75 -10.16
C SER A 123 14.62 -1.12 -10.22
N PHE A 124 14.35 -2.41 -9.98
CA PHE A 124 12.98 -2.90 -9.93
C PHE A 124 12.22 -2.46 -8.68
N ILE A 125 12.93 -2.29 -7.56
CA ILE A 125 12.34 -1.82 -6.31
C ILE A 125 11.84 -0.38 -6.50
N ASP A 126 12.56 0.45 -7.26
CA ASP A 126 12.12 1.81 -7.56
C ASP A 126 10.84 1.82 -8.41
N ALA A 127 10.68 0.85 -9.33
CA ALA A 127 9.43 0.69 -10.08
C ALA A 127 8.27 0.25 -9.19
N LEU A 128 8.51 -0.64 -8.21
CA LEU A 128 7.49 -1.08 -7.25
C LEU A 128 7.03 0.06 -6.32
N ARG A 129 7.92 0.99 -5.96
CA ARG A 129 7.59 2.15 -5.10
C ARG A 129 6.60 3.12 -5.73
N ASP A 130 6.68 3.30 -7.06
CA ASP A 130 5.79 4.19 -7.80
C ASP A 130 4.54 3.45 -8.35
N LEU A 131 4.36 2.18 -7.98
CA LEU A 131 3.29 1.33 -8.53
C LEU A 131 1.90 1.68 -7.98
N ASP A 132 1.81 2.31 -6.80
CA ASP A 132 0.54 2.70 -6.15
C ASP A 132 -0.33 3.58 -7.06
N ASP A 133 0.24 4.68 -7.59
CA ASP A 133 -0.45 5.60 -8.51
C ASP A 133 -0.77 4.92 -9.86
N CYS A 134 0.11 4.03 -10.31
CA CYS A 134 -0.09 3.26 -11.53
C CYS A 134 -1.32 2.35 -11.41
N LEU A 135 -1.42 1.57 -10.32
CA LEU A 135 -2.50 0.63 -10.09
C LEU A 135 -3.84 1.34 -9.91
N THR A 136 -3.89 2.41 -9.11
CA THR A 136 -5.13 3.19 -8.91
C THR A 136 -5.69 3.71 -10.24
N MET A 137 -4.82 4.22 -11.11
CA MET A 137 -5.19 4.73 -12.42
C MET A 137 -5.67 3.64 -13.37
N VAL A 138 -4.96 2.51 -13.45
CA VAL A 138 -5.35 1.38 -14.31
C VAL A 138 -6.71 0.83 -13.89
N HIS A 139 -6.96 0.67 -12.58
CA HIS A 139 -8.26 0.22 -12.07
C HIS A 139 -9.37 1.26 -12.29
N LEU A 140 -9.05 2.56 -12.26
CA LEU A 140 -10.02 3.61 -12.59
C LEU A 140 -10.47 3.48 -14.05
N PHE A 141 -9.53 3.45 -14.99
CA PHE A 141 -9.84 3.33 -16.41
C PHE A 141 -10.49 2.00 -16.79
N ALA A 142 -10.22 0.93 -16.04
CA ALA A 142 -10.89 -0.35 -16.19
C ALA A 142 -12.39 -0.29 -15.85
N ALA A 143 -12.80 0.57 -14.91
CA ALA A 143 -14.19 0.74 -14.51
C ALA A 143 -14.96 1.80 -15.33
N LEU A 144 -14.27 2.57 -16.18
CA LEU A 144 -14.89 3.63 -16.99
C LEU A 144 -15.55 3.06 -18.25
N PRO A 145 -16.72 3.59 -18.66
CA PRO A 145 -17.33 3.23 -19.93
C PRO A 145 -16.53 3.81 -21.11
N ALA A 146 -16.49 3.08 -22.22
CA ALA A 146 -15.87 3.57 -23.44
C ALA A 146 -16.65 4.76 -24.01
N GLN A 147 -16.04 5.94 -24.05
CA GLN A 147 -16.59 7.12 -24.68
C GLN A 147 -15.71 7.59 -25.84
N THR A 148 -16.20 7.36 -27.07
CA THR A 148 -15.51 7.73 -28.31
C THR A 148 -15.32 9.24 -28.45
N GLY A 149 -16.20 10.06 -27.84
CA GLY A 149 -16.14 11.52 -27.89
C GLY A 149 -14.93 12.13 -27.16
N GLU A 150 -14.46 11.47 -26.10
CA GLU A 150 -13.37 11.96 -25.23
C GLU A 150 -12.02 11.28 -25.52
N GLY A 151 -12.00 10.33 -26.45
CA GLY A 151 -10.79 9.62 -26.88
C GLY A 151 -10.43 8.39 -26.02
N ILE A 152 -11.39 7.84 -25.28
CA ILE A 152 -11.20 6.57 -24.56
C ILE A 152 -11.51 5.42 -25.52
N GLU A 153 -10.46 4.79 -26.03
CA GLU A 153 -10.56 3.62 -26.92
C GLU A 153 -10.89 2.35 -26.14
N VAL A 154 -11.76 1.52 -26.70
CA VAL A 154 -12.18 0.22 -26.13
C VAL A 154 -10.96 -0.69 -25.90
N ASP A 155 -10.04 -0.73 -26.85
CA ASP A 155 -8.80 -1.51 -26.76
C ASP A 155 -7.94 -1.15 -25.54
N ARG A 156 -7.96 0.11 -25.11
CA ARG A 156 -7.19 0.56 -23.95
C ARG A 156 -7.85 0.14 -22.64
N ILE A 157 -9.17 0.17 -22.57
CA ILE A 157 -9.93 -0.34 -21.43
C ILE A 157 -9.66 -1.84 -21.27
N HIS A 158 -9.74 -2.63 -22.34
CA HIS A 158 -9.43 -4.06 -22.29
C HIS A 158 -7.99 -4.35 -21.86
N LYS A 159 -7.02 -3.57 -22.32
CA LYS A 159 -5.63 -3.67 -21.85
C LYS A 159 -5.51 -3.37 -20.36
N CYS A 160 -6.19 -2.33 -19.87
CA CYS A 160 -6.18 -1.97 -18.45
C CYS A 160 -6.80 -3.08 -17.59
N LEU A 161 -7.96 -3.61 -18.00
CA LEU A 161 -8.62 -4.75 -17.35
C LEU A 161 -7.71 -5.97 -17.31
N ARG A 162 -7.08 -6.29 -18.44
CA ARG A 162 -6.14 -7.41 -18.51
C ARG A 162 -4.97 -7.23 -17.54
N LEU A 163 -4.31 -6.06 -17.55
CA LEU A 163 -3.17 -5.78 -16.69
C LEU A 163 -3.54 -5.77 -15.20
N SER A 164 -4.74 -5.28 -14.84
CA SER A 164 -5.23 -5.32 -13.45
C SER A 164 -5.52 -6.75 -12.99
N HIS A 165 -6.15 -7.57 -13.84
CA HIS A 165 -6.39 -8.98 -13.51
C HIS A 165 -5.09 -9.79 -13.44
N GLU A 166 -4.11 -9.54 -14.33
CA GLU A 166 -2.78 -10.14 -14.26
C GLU A 166 -2.08 -9.82 -12.92
N TRP A 167 -2.20 -8.58 -12.46
CA TRP A 167 -1.66 -8.15 -11.16
C TRP A 167 -2.38 -8.84 -9.98
N GLN A 168 -3.71 -8.85 -9.99
CA GLN A 168 -4.52 -9.48 -8.96
C GLN A 168 -4.28 -11.01 -8.90
N ALA A 169 -4.14 -11.66 -10.05
CA ALA A 169 -3.85 -13.09 -10.12
C ALA A 169 -2.46 -13.43 -9.57
N TYR A 170 -1.45 -12.59 -9.83
CA TYR A 170 -0.12 -12.72 -9.22
C TYR A 170 -0.22 -12.68 -7.69
N ILE A 171 -0.90 -11.66 -7.12
CA ILE A 171 -1.07 -11.53 -5.67
C ILE A 171 -1.83 -12.73 -5.08
N SER A 172 -2.87 -13.20 -5.79
CA SER A 172 -3.63 -14.37 -5.35
C SER A 172 -2.75 -15.62 -5.29
N ARG A 173 -1.79 -15.76 -6.20
CA ARG A 173 -0.88 -16.90 -6.26
C ARG A 173 0.22 -16.85 -5.20
N THR A 174 0.71 -15.66 -4.87
CA THR A 174 1.77 -15.44 -3.87
C THR A 174 1.25 -15.23 -2.45
N HIS A 175 -0.07 -15.09 -2.26
CA HIS A 175 -0.69 -14.80 -0.96
C HIS A 175 -0.08 -13.55 -0.29
N SER A 176 0.19 -12.52 -1.10
CA SER A 176 0.86 -11.28 -0.67
C SER A 176 -0.08 -10.20 -0.15
N LEU A 177 -1.39 -10.42 -0.17
CA LEU A 177 -2.39 -9.46 0.31
C LEU A 177 -2.35 -9.37 1.84
N ARG A 178 -2.38 -8.15 2.40
CA ARG A 178 -2.20 -7.91 3.84
C ARG A 178 -3.37 -7.18 4.49
N LYS A 179 -3.83 -6.08 3.89
CA LYS A 179 -4.93 -5.27 4.42
C LYS A 179 -5.93 -4.96 3.32
N THR A 180 -7.21 -4.93 3.69
CA THR A 180 -8.31 -4.62 2.78
C THR A 180 -9.31 -3.72 3.47
N TYR A 181 -9.75 -2.63 2.85
CA TYR A 181 -10.71 -1.73 3.47
C TYR A 181 -11.75 -1.24 2.48
N ILE A 182 -13.02 -1.37 2.82
CA ILE A 182 -14.11 -0.85 2.01
C ILE A 182 -14.37 0.59 2.43
N GLY A 183 -14.14 1.52 1.51
CA GLY A 183 -14.49 2.92 1.68
C GLY A 183 -15.61 3.37 0.74
N VAL A 184 -16.08 4.60 0.93
CA VAL A 184 -17.09 5.23 0.07
C VAL A 184 -16.59 5.39 -1.37
N LYS A 185 -15.29 5.66 -1.55
CA LYS A 185 -14.67 5.86 -2.87
C LYS A 185 -14.44 4.56 -3.64
N GLY A 186 -14.36 3.43 -2.95
CA GLY A 186 -13.87 2.17 -3.49
C GLY A 186 -13.23 1.31 -2.42
N ILE A 187 -12.56 0.25 -2.85
CA ILE A 187 -11.90 -0.72 -1.98
C ILE A 187 -10.39 -0.48 -2.01
N TYR A 188 -9.80 -0.28 -0.84
CA TYR A 188 -8.36 -0.12 -0.67
C TYR A 188 -7.75 -1.49 -0.40
N TYR A 189 -6.71 -1.83 -1.15
CA TYR A 189 -5.93 -3.04 -0.99
C TYR A 189 -4.49 -2.66 -0.65
N GLN A 190 -3.87 -3.43 0.25
CA GLN A 190 -2.45 -3.35 0.54
C GLN A 190 -1.82 -4.72 0.39
N ALA A 191 -0.80 -4.82 -0.44
CA ALA A 191 -0.02 -6.05 -0.62
C ALA A 191 1.48 -5.78 -0.41
N ASP A 192 2.17 -6.79 0.12
CA ASP A 192 3.62 -6.75 0.34
C ASP A 192 4.32 -7.58 -0.74
N VAL A 193 5.03 -6.91 -1.64
CA VAL A 193 5.75 -7.53 -2.76
C VAL A 193 7.24 -7.19 -2.65
N GLN A 194 8.10 -8.21 -2.53
CA GLN A 194 9.56 -8.05 -2.38
C GLN A 194 9.96 -7.05 -1.28
N GLY A 195 9.25 -7.05 -0.15
CA GLY A 195 9.49 -6.14 0.98
C GLY A 195 8.96 -4.71 0.81
N GLN A 196 8.34 -4.37 -0.32
CA GLN A 196 7.67 -3.09 -0.54
C GLN A 196 6.16 -3.24 -0.31
N LYS A 197 5.61 -2.38 0.55
CA LYS A 197 4.16 -2.29 0.77
C LYS A 197 3.56 -1.41 -0.33
N ILE A 198 2.61 -1.96 -1.07
CA ILE A 198 1.95 -1.32 -2.22
C ILE A 198 0.49 -1.16 -1.86
N THR A 199 -0.02 0.06 -1.89
CA THR A 199 -1.41 0.38 -1.53
C THR A 199 -2.12 1.02 -2.71
N TRP A 200 -3.19 0.39 -3.19
CA TRP A 200 -3.98 0.92 -4.29
C TRP A 200 -5.48 0.90 -3.98
N LEU A 201 -6.22 1.70 -4.73
CA LEU A 201 -7.67 1.87 -4.66
C LEU A 201 -8.29 1.32 -5.93
N THR A 202 -9.26 0.43 -5.77
CA THR A 202 -10.12 -0.03 -6.85
C THR A 202 -11.49 0.62 -6.67
N PRO A 203 -12.00 1.38 -7.66
CA PRO A 203 -13.32 1.98 -7.56
C PRO A 203 -14.40 0.90 -7.50
N HIS A 204 -15.56 1.26 -6.95
CA HIS A 204 -16.74 0.40 -7.06
C HIS A 204 -17.17 0.30 -8.52
N ALA A 205 -17.59 -0.89 -8.96
CA ALA A 205 -18.07 -1.18 -10.31
C ALA A 205 -19.46 -0.58 -10.55
N LEU A 206 -19.53 0.75 -10.50
CA LEU A 206 -20.72 1.56 -10.74
C LEU A 206 -20.48 2.41 -11.98
N GLN A 207 -21.54 2.68 -12.73
CA GLN A 207 -21.45 3.57 -13.89
C GLN A 207 -21.10 4.98 -13.43
N GLN A 208 -19.87 5.40 -13.72
CA GLN A 208 -19.39 6.73 -13.39
C GLN A 208 -19.85 7.73 -14.45
N VAL A 209 -20.37 8.87 -14.00
CA VAL A 209 -20.63 10.02 -14.88
C VAL A 209 -19.33 10.81 -15.00
N LEU A 210 -18.81 10.92 -16.21
CA LEU A 210 -17.63 11.72 -16.50
C LEU A 210 -17.99 13.21 -16.39
N SER A 211 -17.11 13.99 -15.77
CA SER A 211 -17.26 15.44 -15.63
C SER A 211 -16.32 16.15 -16.61
N ASP A 212 -16.86 17.11 -17.35
CA ASP A 212 -16.13 17.91 -18.35
C ASP A 212 -14.98 18.76 -17.76
N GLU A 213 -14.88 18.88 -16.43
CA GLU A 213 -13.82 19.62 -15.75
C GLU A 213 -12.45 18.94 -15.86
N VAL A 214 -12.41 17.62 -16.09
CA VAL A 214 -11.18 16.83 -16.06
C VAL A 214 -10.55 16.73 -17.45
N ASP A 215 -9.28 17.12 -17.57
CA ASP A 215 -8.52 16.98 -18.83
C ASP A 215 -8.09 15.52 -19.04
N LEU A 216 -8.98 14.71 -19.61
CA LEU A 216 -8.75 13.29 -19.91
C LEU A 216 -7.56 13.06 -20.84
N LYS A 217 -7.21 14.02 -21.70
CA LYS A 217 -6.05 13.87 -22.60
C LYS A 217 -4.75 13.78 -21.81
N VAL A 218 -4.64 14.55 -20.73
CA VAL A 218 -3.49 14.46 -19.82
C VAL A 218 -3.50 13.09 -19.12
N MET A 219 -4.65 12.66 -18.62
CA MET A 219 -4.79 11.35 -17.95
C MET A 219 -4.45 10.17 -18.87
N LEU A 220 -4.85 10.22 -20.15
CA LEU A 220 -4.52 9.20 -21.15
C LEU A 220 -3.01 9.10 -21.44
N THR A 221 -2.27 10.21 -21.31
CA THR A 221 -0.80 10.18 -21.44
C THR A 221 -0.11 9.57 -20.22
N PHE A 222 -0.68 9.76 -19.02
CA PHE A 222 -0.24 9.02 -17.83
C PHE A 222 -0.58 7.53 -17.96
N LEU A 223 -1.78 7.21 -18.43
CA LEU A 223 -2.23 5.84 -18.64
C LEU A 223 -1.30 5.10 -19.60
N GLU A 224 -0.88 5.73 -20.71
CA GLU A 224 0.08 5.12 -21.64
C GLU A 224 1.42 4.73 -20.99
N PHE A 225 1.90 5.57 -20.09
CA PHE A 225 3.11 5.31 -19.32
C PHE A 225 2.89 4.19 -18.28
N TYR A 226 1.75 4.21 -17.59
CA TYR A 226 1.39 3.22 -16.57
C TYR A 226 1.05 1.85 -17.16
N GLU A 227 0.39 1.77 -18.32
CA GLU A 227 0.16 0.53 -19.07
C GLU A 227 1.48 -0.19 -19.35
N THR A 228 2.47 0.56 -19.86
CA THR A 228 3.79 0.01 -20.20
C THR A 228 4.59 -0.33 -18.94
N LEU A 229 4.56 0.51 -17.89
CA LEU A 229 5.20 0.23 -16.60
C LEU A 229 4.67 -1.06 -15.96
N LEU A 230 3.35 -1.20 -15.86
CA LEU A 230 2.70 -2.36 -15.24
C LEU A 230 2.97 -3.64 -16.05
N ALA A 231 3.01 -3.56 -17.39
CA ALA A 231 3.41 -4.68 -18.23
C ALA A 231 4.85 -5.15 -17.96
N PHE A 232 5.81 -4.22 -17.78
CA PHE A 232 7.19 -4.58 -17.41
C PHE A 232 7.26 -5.21 -16.01
N VAL A 233 6.48 -4.68 -15.07
CA VAL A 233 6.43 -5.20 -13.71
C VAL A 233 5.84 -6.61 -13.69
N ASN A 234 4.67 -6.81 -14.31
CA ASN A 234 4.03 -8.12 -14.44
C ASN A 234 4.96 -9.11 -15.16
N PHE A 235 5.61 -8.72 -16.25
CA PHE A 235 6.58 -9.60 -16.94
C PHE A 235 7.66 -10.13 -15.99
N LYS A 236 8.28 -9.25 -15.19
CA LYS A 236 9.32 -9.66 -14.24
C LYS A 236 8.76 -10.49 -13.08
N LEU A 237 7.58 -10.13 -12.57
CA LEU A 237 6.93 -10.85 -11.48
C LEU A 237 6.51 -12.26 -11.90
N TYR A 238 5.93 -12.44 -13.08
CA TYR A 238 5.57 -13.76 -13.60
C TYR A 238 6.81 -14.62 -13.87
N HIS A 239 7.89 -14.02 -14.38
CA HIS A 239 9.16 -14.70 -14.52
C HIS A 239 9.80 -15.11 -13.18
N SER A 240 9.48 -14.40 -12.08
CA SER A 240 9.93 -14.82 -10.74
C SER A 240 9.19 -16.02 -10.17
N ILE A 241 8.00 -16.35 -10.70
CA ILE A 241 7.22 -17.56 -10.37
C ILE A 241 7.35 -18.60 -11.51
N ASP A 242 8.30 -18.44 -12.43
CA ASP A 242 8.52 -19.33 -13.59
C ASP A 242 7.29 -19.56 -14.48
N VAL A 243 6.36 -18.59 -14.52
CA VAL A 243 5.19 -18.65 -15.41
C VAL A 243 5.48 -17.87 -16.70
N LYS A 244 5.12 -18.47 -17.84
CA LYS A 244 5.23 -17.81 -19.15
C LYS A 244 4.33 -16.56 -19.20
N TYR A 245 4.92 -15.44 -19.60
CA TYR A 245 4.21 -14.18 -19.82
C TYR A 245 4.21 -13.83 -21.31
N PRO A 246 3.08 -13.36 -21.88
CA PRO A 246 1.78 -13.21 -21.24
C PRO A 246 1.05 -14.54 -20.94
N PRO A 247 0.21 -14.61 -19.89
CA PRO A 247 -0.60 -15.79 -19.63
C PRO A 247 -1.61 -16.01 -20.76
N ILE A 248 -1.78 -17.27 -21.16
CA ILE A 248 -2.75 -17.67 -22.18
C ILE A 248 -4.07 -17.96 -21.47
N LEU A 249 -5.10 -17.18 -21.80
CA LEU A 249 -6.44 -17.33 -21.24
C LEU A 249 -7.36 -18.07 -22.19
N ASP A 250 -8.30 -18.83 -21.62
CA ASP A 250 -9.40 -19.40 -22.38
C ASP A 250 -10.36 -18.28 -22.79
N PRO A 251 -10.58 -18.05 -24.11
CA PRO A 251 -11.49 -17.02 -24.60
C PRO A 251 -12.92 -17.15 -24.06
N ARG A 252 -13.35 -18.37 -23.68
CA ARG A 252 -14.68 -18.59 -23.08
C ARG A 252 -14.81 -17.96 -21.70
N LEU A 253 -13.82 -18.18 -20.83
CA LEU A 253 -13.83 -17.62 -19.48
C LEU A 253 -13.59 -16.10 -19.48
N GLU A 254 -12.86 -15.60 -20.47
CA GLU A 254 -12.71 -14.16 -20.70
C GLU A 254 -14.05 -13.52 -21.10
N ALA A 255 -14.81 -14.15 -22.00
CA ALA A 255 -16.14 -13.68 -22.41
C ALA A 255 -17.15 -13.64 -21.26
N LEU A 256 -17.03 -14.53 -20.28
CA LEU A 256 -17.89 -14.60 -19.08
C LEU A 256 -17.47 -13.62 -17.96
N ALA A 257 -16.48 -12.75 -18.24
CA ALA A 257 -15.89 -11.82 -17.28
C ALA A 257 -15.37 -12.53 -16.01
N ALA A 258 -14.92 -13.78 -16.17
CA ALA A 258 -14.26 -14.59 -15.15
C ALA A 258 -12.75 -14.68 -15.43
N SER A 259 -12.17 -13.63 -16.02
CA SER A 259 -10.76 -13.51 -16.38
C SER A 259 -9.81 -13.76 -15.20
N LEU A 260 -10.12 -13.21 -14.03
CA LEU A 260 -9.33 -13.42 -12.82
C LEU A 260 -9.35 -14.88 -12.35
N TYR A 261 -10.50 -15.55 -12.46
CA TYR A 261 -10.63 -16.97 -12.13
C TYR A 261 -9.89 -17.85 -13.14
N ALA A 262 -10.00 -17.53 -14.43
CA ALA A 262 -9.24 -18.21 -15.48
C ALA A 262 -7.72 -18.07 -15.26
N LEU A 263 -7.26 -16.89 -14.88
CA LEU A 263 -5.86 -16.63 -14.56
C LEU A 263 -5.40 -17.40 -13.32
N SER A 264 -6.18 -17.38 -12.23
CA SER A 264 -5.82 -18.09 -11.01
C SER A 264 -5.78 -19.61 -11.24
N TRP A 265 -6.71 -20.14 -12.03
CA TRP A 265 -6.72 -21.54 -12.45
C TRP A 265 -5.52 -21.89 -13.35
N TYR A 266 -5.21 -21.06 -14.35
CA TYR A 266 -4.03 -21.22 -15.21
C TYR A 266 -2.73 -21.26 -14.40
N LEU A 267 -2.59 -20.35 -13.42
CA LEU A 267 -1.45 -20.30 -12.52
C LEU A 267 -1.36 -21.52 -11.59
N ALA A 268 -2.50 -22.06 -11.17
CA ALA A 268 -2.58 -23.28 -10.36
C ALA A 268 -2.34 -24.57 -11.19
N ALA A 269 -2.69 -24.58 -12.47
CA ALA A 269 -2.42 -25.71 -13.36
C ALA A 269 -0.92 -25.87 -13.63
N ASN A 270 -0.21 -24.77 -13.89
CA ASN A 270 1.23 -24.80 -14.13
C ASN A 270 2.02 -25.30 -12.91
N SER A 271 1.60 -25.00 -11.68
CA SER A 271 2.28 -25.53 -10.49
C SER A 271 2.11 -27.03 -10.30
N LYS A 272 0.95 -27.59 -10.70
CA LYS A 272 0.74 -29.05 -10.67
C LYS A 272 1.62 -29.78 -11.67
N VAL A 273 1.87 -29.19 -12.84
CA VAL A 273 2.81 -29.74 -13.82
C VAL A 273 4.24 -29.76 -13.26
N HIS A 274 4.65 -28.73 -12.52
CA HIS A 274 5.94 -28.72 -11.81
C HIS A 274 6.02 -29.72 -10.65
N ALA A 275 4.93 -29.93 -9.90
CA ALA A 275 4.88 -30.91 -8.82
C ALA A 275 4.84 -32.38 -9.31
N LEU A 276 4.37 -32.64 -10.53
CA LEU A 276 4.36 -33.98 -11.14
C LEU A 276 5.68 -34.31 -11.86
N GLY A 277 6.51 -33.30 -12.15
CA GLY A 277 7.83 -33.48 -12.78
C GLY A 277 8.93 -33.94 -11.82
N SER A 278 8.63 -34.11 -10.53
CA SER A 278 9.58 -34.49 -9.47
C SER A 278 9.28 -35.86 -8.83
N GLN A 279 8.53 -36.73 -9.51
CA GLN A 279 8.46 -38.16 -9.17
C GLN A 279 8.96 -39.00 -10.33
N ASP A 280 10.09 -39.65 -10.09
CA ASP A 280 10.78 -40.54 -11.02
C ASP A 280 9.88 -41.67 -11.56
N VAL A 281 10.04 -41.83 -12.86
CA VAL A 281 10.08 -43.08 -13.64
C VAL A 281 10.08 -44.35 -12.79
N SER A 282 8.98 -45.09 -12.84
CA SER A 282 8.99 -46.54 -12.68
C SER A 282 8.14 -47.18 -13.76
N SER A 283 8.82 -48.04 -14.51
CA SER A 283 8.40 -48.76 -15.68
C SER A 283 7.29 -49.77 -15.43
N SER A 284 6.23 -49.73 -16.24
CA SER A 284 5.50 -50.93 -16.67
C SER A 284 4.68 -50.61 -17.93
N GLN A 285 4.92 -51.39 -18.98
CA GLN A 285 4.21 -51.33 -20.27
C GLN A 285 2.70 -51.64 -20.13
N PRO A 286 1.84 -51.16 -21.05
CA PRO A 286 0.43 -51.51 -21.07
C PRO A 286 0.18 -52.76 -21.91
N GLU A 287 -0.54 -53.74 -21.36
CA GLU A 287 -1.17 -54.81 -22.15
C GLU A 287 -2.66 -54.48 -22.39
N ASN A 288 -3.10 -54.78 -23.61
CA ASN A 288 -4.41 -54.47 -24.17
C ASN A 288 -5.57 -55.25 -23.53
N ALA A 289 -6.71 -54.60 -23.37
CA ALA A 289 -8.03 -55.23 -23.52
C ALA A 289 -9.11 -54.19 -23.86
N ASP A 290 -9.68 -54.32 -25.05
CA ASP A 290 -10.89 -53.64 -25.51
C ASP A 290 -12.13 -54.04 -24.67
N VAL A 291 -13.12 -53.13 -24.54
CA VAL A 291 -14.51 -53.30 -25.03
C VAL A 291 -15.45 -52.19 -24.47
N VAL A 292 -15.86 -51.31 -25.41
CA VAL A 292 -17.21 -50.76 -25.71
C VAL A 292 -18.03 -50.01 -24.64
N GLY A 293 -18.37 -48.73 -24.92
CA GLY A 293 -19.59 -48.11 -24.38
C GLY A 293 -19.77 -46.57 -24.49
N LYS A 294 -20.08 -46.06 -25.69
CA LYS A 294 -20.86 -44.82 -26.01
C LYS A 294 -20.47 -43.45 -25.36
N GLY A 295 -19.93 -42.58 -26.22
CA GLY A 295 -20.47 -41.23 -26.46
C GLY A 295 -19.87 -40.05 -25.70
N THR A 296 -18.88 -39.34 -26.29
CA THR A 296 -18.73 -37.87 -26.24
C THR A 296 -17.56 -37.42 -27.13
N GLU A 297 -17.84 -36.74 -28.23
CA GLU A 297 -16.86 -36.24 -29.21
C GLU A 297 -15.98 -35.07 -28.68
N GLY A 298 -16.07 -34.73 -27.39
CA GLY A 298 -15.24 -33.70 -26.75
C GLY A 298 -13.83 -34.16 -26.37
N ASN A 299 -13.63 -35.45 -26.08
CA ASN A 299 -12.41 -35.95 -25.46
C ASN A 299 -11.25 -36.18 -26.46
N GLU A 300 -11.55 -36.31 -27.76
CA GLU A 300 -10.50 -36.46 -28.79
C GLU A 300 -9.70 -35.16 -29.00
N SER A 301 -10.33 -34.01 -28.75
CA SER A 301 -9.70 -32.70 -28.90
C SER A 301 -8.71 -32.41 -27.75
N GLU A 302 -9.04 -32.87 -26.55
CA GLU A 302 -8.17 -32.76 -25.36
C GLU A 302 -6.97 -33.71 -25.42
N LEU A 303 -7.18 -34.94 -25.89
CA LEU A 303 -6.09 -35.90 -26.11
C LEU A 303 -5.12 -35.46 -27.22
N ARG A 304 -5.62 -34.85 -28.31
CA ARG A 304 -4.76 -34.31 -29.38
C ARG A 304 -3.95 -33.07 -28.95
N LEU A 305 -4.49 -32.22 -28.06
CA LEU A 305 -3.77 -31.08 -27.50
C LEU A 305 -2.68 -31.51 -26.50
N ALA A 306 -2.93 -32.56 -25.70
CA ALA A 306 -1.93 -33.15 -24.82
C ALA A 306 -0.80 -33.83 -25.62
N GLN A 307 -1.12 -34.48 -26.74
CA GLN A 307 -0.14 -35.17 -27.58
C GLN A 307 0.76 -34.22 -28.39
N LEU A 308 0.30 -32.99 -28.67
CA LEU A 308 1.10 -31.94 -29.31
C LEU A 308 2.07 -31.22 -28.35
N GLN A 309 1.89 -31.33 -27.03
CA GLN A 309 2.82 -30.77 -26.03
C GLN A 309 4.08 -31.63 -25.81
N PHE A 310 4.10 -32.87 -26.30
CA PHE A 310 5.20 -33.83 -26.07
C PHE A 310 6.31 -33.83 -27.13
N GLN A 311 6.23 -32.96 -28.15
CA GLN A 311 7.28 -32.86 -29.18
C GLN A 311 7.79 -31.44 -29.27
N LEU A 312 8.89 -31.13 -28.55
CA LEU A 312 10.07 -30.38 -29.00
C LEU A 312 11.12 -30.35 -27.87
N PRO A 313 12.43 -30.23 -28.18
CA PRO A 313 13.49 -31.01 -27.54
C PRO A 313 14.07 -30.39 -26.26
N ALA A 314 14.50 -31.28 -25.36
CA ALA A 314 15.30 -30.99 -24.18
C ALA A 314 16.74 -30.61 -24.58
N ASN A 315 17.14 -29.38 -24.28
CA ASN A 315 18.51 -29.02 -23.90
C ASN A 315 18.54 -27.54 -23.50
N GLU A 316 18.53 -27.25 -22.20
CA GLU A 316 19.30 -26.12 -21.65
C GLU A 316 19.90 -26.53 -20.28
N PRO A 317 21.19 -26.26 -20.06
CA PRO A 317 21.91 -26.62 -18.83
C PRO A 317 21.58 -25.62 -17.72
N GLY A 318 20.43 -25.79 -17.05
CA GLY A 318 20.01 -24.93 -15.93
C GLY A 318 19.67 -25.69 -14.63
N THR A 319 19.52 -27.00 -14.70
CA THR A 319 18.92 -27.84 -13.64
C THR A 319 19.69 -27.81 -12.31
N LEU A 320 21.00 -27.58 -12.35
CA LEU A 320 21.84 -27.59 -11.15
C LEU A 320 21.82 -26.25 -10.38
N MET A 321 21.51 -25.13 -11.05
CA MET A 321 21.33 -23.83 -10.40
C MET A 321 19.90 -23.67 -9.81
N GLN A 322 18.95 -24.49 -10.29
CA GLN A 322 17.54 -24.48 -9.87
C GLN A 322 17.34 -25.23 -8.54
N LEU A 323 17.99 -26.38 -8.37
CA LEU A 323 17.94 -27.16 -7.11
C LEU A 323 18.56 -26.42 -5.92
N VAL A 324 19.59 -25.61 -6.14
CA VAL A 324 20.20 -24.79 -5.08
C VAL A 324 19.29 -23.62 -4.70
N LYS A 325 18.46 -23.12 -5.64
CA LYS A 325 17.50 -22.05 -5.37
C LYS A 325 16.27 -22.56 -4.63
N GLU A 326 15.78 -23.74 -4.96
CA GLU A 326 14.64 -24.39 -4.30
C GLU A 326 14.96 -24.75 -2.84
N ALA A 327 16.16 -25.27 -2.55
CA ALA A 327 16.60 -25.51 -1.17
C ALA A 327 16.80 -24.24 -0.34
N THR A 328 16.94 -23.06 -0.97
CA THR A 328 17.03 -21.76 -0.28
C THR A 328 15.73 -20.96 -0.25
N ALA A 329 14.69 -21.39 -0.99
CA ALA A 329 13.43 -20.67 -1.10
C ALA A 329 12.39 -21.08 -0.04
N GLU A 330 12.54 -22.27 0.56
CA GLU A 330 11.65 -22.72 1.65
C GLU A 330 11.85 -21.89 2.94
N ASP A 331 12.97 -21.17 3.07
CA ASP A 331 13.34 -20.37 4.23
C ASP A 331 13.05 -18.85 4.10
N THR A 332 12.48 -18.38 2.98
CA THR A 332 12.22 -16.94 2.73
C THR A 332 10.77 -16.49 2.81
N ASP A 333 9.81 -17.41 2.99
CA ASP A 333 8.41 -17.03 3.15
C ASP A 333 8.18 -16.48 4.56
N ASP A 334 7.98 -15.16 4.66
CA ASP A 334 7.62 -14.45 5.90
C ASP A 334 6.50 -15.21 6.63
N ASN A 335 6.60 -15.40 7.94
CA ASN A 335 5.58 -16.08 8.75
C ASN A 335 4.16 -15.53 8.49
N GLU A 336 4.04 -14.24 8.17
CA GLU A 336 2.76 -13.61 7.80
C GLU A 336 2.14 -14.18 6.52
N THR A 337 2.94 -14.54 5.50
CA THR A 337 2.42 -15.16 4.26
C THR A 337 1.83 -16.54 4.53
N LYS A 338 2.44 -17.29 5.45
CA LYS A 338 1.97 -18.62 5.86
C LYS A 338 0.63 -18.53 6.59
N GLU A 339 0.49 -17.58 7.51
CA GLU A 339 -0.79 -17.27 8.17
C GLU A 339 -1.86 -16.94 7.12
N CYS A 340 -1.61 -15.99 6.22
CA CYS A 340 -2.57 -15.59 5.18
C CYS A 340 -2.99 -16.75 4.27
N LYS A 341 -2.06 -17.62 3.88
CA LYS A 341 -2.35 -18.80 3.06
C LYS A 341 -3.25 -19.82 3.78
N SER A 342 -3.21 -19.85 5.10
CA SER A 342 -3.93 -20.84 5.91
C SER A 342 -5.34 -20.40 6.31
N LEU A 343 -5.67 -19.11 6.25
CA LEU A 343 -6.92 -18.54 6.80
C LEU A 343 -8.18 -19.22 6.26
N PHE A 344 -8.30 -19.33 4.93
CA PHE A 344 -9.47 -19.92 4.28
C PHE A 344 -9.20 -21.31 3.69
N LYS A 345 -8.14 -21.98 4.18
CA LYS A 345 -7.81 -23.34 3.73
C LYS A 345 -9.00 -24.27 4.01
N ASN A 346 -9.42 -25.01 2.98
CA ASN A 346 -10.56 -25.93 2.98
C ASN A 346 -11.95 -25.26 3.12
N LEU A 347 -12.05 -23.93 3.08
CA LEU A 347 -13.35 -23.26 3.01
C LEU A 347 -13.80 -23.11 1.55
N LYS A 348 -15.07 -23.43 1.30
CA LYS A 348 -15.72 -23.26 0.00
C LYS A 348 -16.80 -22.19 0.14
N PHE A 349 -16.62 -21.10 -0.60
CA PHE A 349 -17.50 -19.95 -0.62
C PHE A 349 -18.38 -19.95 -1.86
N PHE A 350 -19.67 -19.66 -1.66
CA PHE A 350 -20.61 -19.41 -2.75
C PHE A 350 -21.08 -17.94 -2.71
N LEU A 351 -20.92 -17.23 -3.82
CA LEU A 351 -21.30 -15.83 -3.97
C LEU A 351 -22.67 -15.71 -4.66
N SER A 352 -23.62 -15.05 -3.99
CA SER A 352 -24.90 -14.72 -4.62
C SER A 352 -24.78 -13.55 -5.60
N ARG A 353 -25.75 -13.43 -6.52
CA ARG A 353 -25.77 -12.42 -7.59
C ARG A 353 -25.62 -10.95 -7.16
N GLU A 354 -25.98 -10.60 -5.94
CA GLU A 354 -25.97 -9.19 -5.48
C GLU A 354 -24.61 -8.71 -4.99
N VAL A 355 -23.78 -9.65 -4.58
CA VAL A 355 -22.51 -9.34 -3.93
C VAL A 355 -21.49 -8.94 -5.01
N PRO A 356 -20.61 -7.94 -4.76
CA PRO A 356 -19.58 -7.56 -5.72
C PRO A 356 -18.64 -8.73 -6.01
N ARG A 357 -18.85 -9.39 -7.16
CA ARG A 357 -18.12 -10.60 -7.57
C ARG A 357 -16.62 -10.37 -7.68
N GLU A 358 -16.21 -9.29 -8.35
CA GLU A 358 -14.81 -9.05 -8.70
C GLU A 358 -13.90 -8.90 -7.47
N SER A 359 -14.36 -8.22 -6.43
CA SER A 359 -13.58 -8.02 -5.21
C SER A 359 -13.43 -9.31 -4.41
N LEU A 360 -14.51 -10.07 -4.24
CA LEU A 360 -14.46 -11.32 -3.48
C LEU A 360 -13.75 -12.45 -4.22
N LEU A 361 -13.88 -12.50 -5.55
CA LEU A 361 -13.13 -13.42 -6.40
C LEU A 361 -11.61 -13.17 -6.31
N PHE A 362 -11.20 -11.94 -6.02
CA PHE A 362 -9.79 -11.62 -5.76
C PHE A 362 -9.38 -11.98 -4.33
N VAL A 363 -10.15 -11.54 -3.33
CA VAL A 363 -9.78 -11.67 -1.91
C VAL A 363 -9.79 -13.14 -1.46
N ILE A 364 -10.82 -13.92 -1.76
CA ILE A 364 -10.97 -15.29 -1.23
C ILE A 364 -9.81 -16.20 -1.68
N PRO A 365 -9.46 -16.28 -2.98
CA PRO A 365 -8.33 -17.09 -3.43
C PRO A 365 -6.98 -16.57 -2.93
N ALA A 366 -6.83 -15.25 -2.71
CA ALA A 366 -5.62 -14.68 -2.13
C ALA A 366 -5.35 -15.16 -0.68
N PHE A 367 -6.36 -15.68 0.02
CA PHE A 367 -6.23 -16.29 1.35
C PHE A 367 -6.43 -17.82 1.34
N GLY A 368 -6.38 -18.45 0.16
CA GLY A 368 -6.40 -19.91 0.01
C GLY A 368 -7.79 -20.55 0.00
N GLY A 369 -8.87 -19.76 -0.09
CA GLY A 369 -10.23 -20.26 -0.20
C GLY A 369 -10.63 -20.60 -1.63
N VAL A 370 -11.61 -21.50 -1.78
CA VAL A 370 -12.22 -21.81 -3.09
C VAL A 370 -13.52 -21.03 -3.21
N VAL A 371 -13.74 -20.38 -4.34
CA VAL A 371 -14.90 -19.51 -4.57
C VAL A 371 -15.66 -19.97 -5.82
N SER A 372 -16.98 -19.95 -5.73
CA SER A 372 -17.90 -20.06 -6.86
C SER A 372 -18.94 -18.95 -6.80
N TRP A 373 -19.59 -18.69 -7.93
CA TRP A 373 -20.62 -17.66 -8.06
C TRP A 373 -21.83 -18.21 -8.81
N GLU A 374 -22.96 -17.53 -8.65
CA GLU A 374 -24.16 -17.81 -9.42
C GLU A 374 -23.99 -17.33 -10.88
N GLY A 375 -23.90 -18.26 -11.83
CA GLY A 375 -23.84 -17.96 -13.27
C GLY A 375 -22.98 -18.94 -14.10
N GLU A 376 -22.96 -18.73 -15.41
CA GLU A 376 -22.13 -19.52 -16.32
C GLU A 376 -20.62 -19.33 -16.04
N GLY A 377 -19.84 -20.40 -16.16
CA GLY A 377 -18.39 -20.40 -15.90
C GLY A 377 -18.00 -20.58 -14.43
N ALA A 378 -18.97 -20.80 -13.54
CA ALA A 378 -18.73 -21.11 -12.13
C ALA A 378 -18.20 -22.54 -11.95
N PRO A 379 -17.25 -22.79 -11.01
CA PRO A 379 -16.67 -24.12 -10.81
C PRO A 379 -17.60 -25.14 -10.16
N PHE A 380 -18.57 -24.71 -9.36
CA PHE A 380 -19.51 -25.57 -8.66
C PHE A 380 -20.86 -24.85 -8.45
N GLU A 381 -21.96 -25.61 -8.43
CA GLU A 381 -23.31 -25.05 -8.43
C GLU A 381 -23.80 -24.73 -7.00
N GLU A 382 -24.91 -24.00 -6.90
CA GLU A 382 -25.52 -23.72 -5.60
C GLU A 382 -25.96 -24.99 -4.85
N ASN A 383 -26.18 -26.11 -5.53
CA ASN A 383 -26.67 -27.34 -4.91
C ASN A 383 -25.57 -28.19 -4.24
N ASP A 384 -24.31 -27.79 -4.31
CA ASP A 384 -23.21 -28.60 -3.79
C ASP A 384 -23.16 -28.63 -2.26
N GLU A 385 -23.25 -29.82 -1.66
CA GLU A 385 -23.23 -29.99 -0.19
C GLU A 385 -21.89 -29.61 0.45
N ASN A 386 -20.81 -29.58 -0.34
CA ASN A 386 -19.47 -29.23 0.12
C ASN A 386 -19.28 -27.74 0.44
N ILE A 387 -20.25 -26.88 0.11
CA ILE A 387 -20.18 -25.43 0.37
C ILE A 387 -20.29 -25.18 1.87
N THR A 388 -19.33 -24.44 2.45
CA THR A 388 -19.33 -24.15 3.89
C THR A 388 -19.96 -22.80 4.21
N HIS A 389 -19.69 -21.79 3.37
CA HIS A 389 -20.15 -20.41 3.58
C HIS A 389 -20.83 -19.89 2.31
N GLN A 390 -22.01 -19.30 2.48
CA GLN A 390 -22.76 -18.65 1.42
C GLN A 390 -22.86 -17.16 1.73
N ILE A 391 -22.41 -16.33 0.78
CA ILE A 391 -22.28 -14.89 0.98
C ILE A 391 -23.47 -14.21 0.32
N VAL A 392 -24.22 -13.47 1.13
CA VAL A 392 -25.47 -12.87 0.72
C VAL A 392 -25.61 -11.48 1.33
N ASP A 393 -26.11 -10.54 0.53
CA ASP A 393 -26.41 -9.17 0.95
C ASP A 393 -27.93 -8.89 0.85
N ARG A 394 -28.74 -9.79 1.43
CA ARG A 394 -30.21 -9.67 1.53
C ARG A 394 -30.64 -9.71 2.99
N PRO A 395 -31.75 -9.03 3.33
CA PRO A 395 -32.33 -9.12 4.67
C PRO A 395 -32.89 -10.51 5.00
N SER A 396 -33.32 -11.29 3.99
CA SER A 396 -33.76 -12.67 4.15
C SER A 396 -33.50 -13.47 2.87
N GLN A 397 -33.28 -14.78 3.02
CA GLN A 397 -33.24 -15.75 1.92
C GLN A 397 -34.40 -16.73 2.04
N GLY A 398 -34.94 -17.15 0.89
CA GLY A 398 -36.05 -18.09 0.84
C GLY A 398 -35.62 -19.53 1.10
N HIS A 399 -34.59 -20.00 0.40
CA HIS A 399 -34.03 -21.33 0.60
C HIS A 399 -32.75 -21.24 1.43
N MET A 400 -32.78 -21.83 2.63
CA MET A 400 -31.61 -21.90 3.50
C MET A 400 -31.22 -23.37 3.71
N PHE A 401 -29.97 -23.69 3.43
CA PHE A 401 -29.40 -24.99 3.72
C PHE A 401 -28.83 -24.99 5.15
N LEU A 402 -29.29 -25.92 5.98
CA LEU A 402 -28.85 -26.05 7.39
C LEU A 402 -27.35 -26.36 7.52
N SER A 403 -26.75 -26.98 6.50
CA SER A 403 -25.31 -27.31 6.48
C SER A 403 -24.42 -26.09 6.23
N ARG A 404 -24.99 -24.94 5.83
CA ARG A 404 -24.24 -23.77 5.37
C ARG A 404 -24.40 -22.60 6.32
N LYS A 405 -23.33 -21.80 6.44
CA LYS A 405 -23.36 -20.52 7.13
C LYS A 405 -23.64 -19.40 6.15
N TYR A 406 -24.70 -18.63 6.41
CA TYR A 406 -25.07 -17.47 5.61
C TYR A 406 -24.50 -16.21 6.26
N VAL A 407 -23.59 -15.53 5.55
CA VAL A 407 -22.85 -14.38 6.08
C VAL A 407 -22.86 -13.20 5.12
N GLN A 408 -22.80 -12.00 5.68
CA GLN A 408 -22.64 -10.77 4.91
C GLN A 408 -21.21 -10.64 4.34
N PRO A 409 -21.01 -9.98 3.18
CA PRO A 409 -19.70 -9.84 2.56
C PRO A 409 -18.67 -9.11 3.44
N GLN A 410 -19.12 -8.25 4.36
CA GLN A 410 -18.26 -7.55 5.30
C GLN A 410 -17.42 -8.52 6.16
N TRP A 411 -17.96 -9.70 6.49
CA TRP A 411 -17.27 -10.71 7.30
C TRP A 411 -15.93 -11.11 6.70
N ILE A 412 -15.82 -11.24 5.36
CA ILE A 412 -14.55 -11.57 4.71
C ILE A 412 -13.51 -10.49 4.96
N PHE A 413 -13.85 -9.23 4.71
CA PHE A 413 -12.91 -8.12 4.84
C PHE A 413 -12.45 -7.95 6.29
N ASP A 414 -13.36 -8.13 7.25
CA ASP A 414 -13.02 -8.10 8.68
C ASP A 414 -12.14 -9.28 9.09
N CYS A 415 -12.41 -10.50 8.59
CA CYS A 415 -11.55 -11.68 8.84
C CYS A 415 -10.15 -11.49 8.27
N VAL A 416 -10.04 -10.92 7.07
CA VAL A 416 -8.76 -10.63 6.41
C VAL A 416 -7.94 -9.65 7.22
N ASN A 417 -8.55 -8.55 7.66
CA ASN A 417 -7.86 -7.54 8.47
C ASN A 417 -7.49 -8.04 9.87
N ALA A 418 -8.37 -8.84 10.47
CA ALA A 418 -8.12 -9.47 11.76
C ALA A 418 -7.11 -10.62 11.68
N ARG A 419 -6.84 -11.15 10.47
CA ARG A 419 -6.04 -12.35 10.19
C ARG A 419 -6.55 -13.60 10.92
N ILE A 420 -7.85 -13.66 11.20
CA ILE A 420 -8.51 -14.74 11.95
C ILE A 420 -9.91 -14.93 11.40
N ASN A 421 -10.39 -16.17 11.43
CA ASN A 421 -11.78 -16.49 11.14
C ASN A 421 -12.66 -16.01 12.30
N LEU A 422 -13.34 -14.87 12.09
CA LEU A 422 -14.21 -14.26 13.08
C LEU A 422 -15.48 -15.11 13.28
N PRO A 423 -16.10 -15.07 14.48
CA PRO A 423 -17.42 -15.65 14.70
C PRO A 423 -18.46 -15.11 13.69
N THR A 424 -19.31 -16.00 13.19
CA THR A 424 -20.30 -15.67 12.14
C THR A 424 -21.57 -15.02 12.69
N ASP A 425 -21.83 -15.15 13.99
CA ASP A 425 -23.10 -14.80 14.64
C ASP A 425 -23.48 -13.31 14.49
N ASP A 426 -22.48 -12.42 14.51
CA ASP A 426 -22.69 -10.97 14.34
C ASP A 426 -22.91 -10.55 12.88
N TYR A 427 -22.64 -11.45 11.93
CA TYR A 427 -22.67 -11.20 10.48
C TYR A 427 -23.78 -11.98 9.76
N GLU A 428 -24.69 -12.60 10.52
CA GLU A 428 -25.85 -13.30 9.99
C GLU A 428 -26.76 -12.38 9.17
N LEU A 429 -27.58 -12.99 8.32
CA LEU A 429 -28.56 -12.26 7.51
C LEU A 429 -29.56 -11.51 8.40
N GLY A 430 -29.85 -10.27 8.05
CA GLY A 430 -30.81 -9.43 8.76
C GLY A 430 -30.31 -8.80 10.06
N ARG A 431 -29.11 -9.16 10.55
CA ARG A 431 -28.46 -8.45 11.66
C ARG A 431 -27.66 -7.24 11.16
N VAL A 432 -27.54 -6.23 12.01
CA VAL A 432 -26.66 -5.08 11.74
C VAL A 432 -25.22 -5.51 12.01
N PRO A 433 -24.34 -5.52 10.99
CA PRO A 433 -22.96 -5.96 11.18
C PRO A 433 -22.20 -4.99 12.09
N PRO A 434 -21.11 -5.45 12.72
CA PRO A 434 -20.27 -4.58 13.53
C PRO A 434 -19.62 -3.47 12.66
N PRO A 435 -19.15 -2.37 13.25
CA PRO A 435 -18.53 -1.28 12.50
C PRO A 435 -17.26 -1.74 11.77
N HIS A 436 -17.19 -1.57 10.45
CA HIS A 436 -16.00 -1.87 9.65
C HIS A 436 -14.86 -0.88 10.00
N LEU A 437 -13.80 -1.40 10.61
CA LEU A 437 -12.65 -0.60 11.06
C LEU A 437 -11.59 -0.49 9.96
N SER A 438 -11.00 0.70 9.82
CA SER A 438 -9.90 0.91 8.88
C SER A 438 -8.60 0.32 9.46
N PRO A 439 -7.93 -0.60 8.75
CA PRO A 439 -6.67 -1.19 9.18
C PRO A 439 -5.47 -0.26 8.92
N PHE A 440 -5.71 0.93 8.34
CA PHE A 440 -4.70 1.95 8.04
C PHE A 440 -4.58 3.02 9.14
N VAL A 441 -5.47 3.01 10.12
CA VAL A 441 -5.49 3.99 11.21
C VAL A 441 -4.89 3.36 12.47
N ASP A 442 -3.86 4.01 13.01
CA ASP A 442 -3.26 3.62 14.29
C ASP A 442 -4.10 4.19 15.43
N ASN A 443 -5.09 3.41 15.89
CA ASN A 443 -6.04 3.82 16.95
C ASN A 443 -5.35 4.28 18.25
N GLU A 444 -4.16 3.73 18.56
CA GLU A 444 -3.35 4.11 19.73
C GLU A 444 -2.75 5.52 19.60
N ALA A 445 -2.32 5.90 18.40
CA ALA A 445 -1.78 7.23 18.11
C ALA A 445 -2.89 8.30 18.06
N GLU A 446 -4.11 7.92 17.71
CA GLU A 446 -5.27 8.81 17.71
C GLU A 446 -5.89 9.02 19.11
N GLY A 447 -5.58 8.13 20.06
CA GLY A 447 -6.03 8.21 21.45
C GLY A 447 -7.48 7.78 21.67
N TYR A 448 -8.14 7.19 20.68
CA TYR A 448 -9.46 6.58 20.81
C TYR A 448 -9.47 5.22 20.14
N VAL A 449 -9.65 4.17 20.94
CA VAL A 449 -9.81 2.80 20.45
C VAL A 449 -11.30 2.47 20.46
N PRO A 450 -11.92 2.19 19.29
CA PRO A 450 -13.30 1.71 19.26
C PRO A 450 -13.44 0.38 20.02
N GLU A 451 -14.57 0.17 20.71
CA GLU A 451 -14.83 -1.07 21.46
C GLU A 451 -14.68 -2.33 20.61
N TYR A 452 -15.07 -2.27 19.33
CA TYR A 452 -14.94 -3.39 18.41
C TYR A 452 -13.46 -3.72 18.08
N ALA A 453 -12.57 -2.72 18.12
CA ALA A 453 -11.14 -2.96 17.96
C ALA A 453 -10.56 -3.72 19.17
N GLU A 454 -11.06 -3.44 20.38
CA GLU A 454 -10.69 -4.19 21.57
C GLU A 454 -11.19 -5.63 21.51
N THR A 455 -12.42 -5.86 21.04
CA THR A 455 -12.94 -7.22 20.87
C THR A 455 -12.14 -8.01 19.84
N ILE A 456 -11.75 -7.39 18.71
CA ILE A 456 -10.87 -8.05 17.74
C ILE A 456 -9.50 -8.35 18.36
N LYS A 457 -8.89 -7.43 19.11
CA LYS A 457 -7.62 -7.67 19.81
C LYS A 457 -7.73 -8.84 20.80
N ARG A 458 -8.85 -8.97 21.52
CA ARG A 458 -9.10 -10.12 22.42
C ARG A 458 -9.26 -11.42 21.66
N LEU A 459 -10.01 -11.42 20.56
CA LEU A 459 -10.14 -12.59 19.68
C LEU A 459 -8.78 -12.96 19.06
N GLN A 460 -7.94 -11.97 18.74
CA GLN A 460 -6.57 -12.17 18.29
C GLN A 460 -5.68 -12.83 19.32
N ALA A 461 -5.71 -12.35 20.55
CA ALA A 461 -4.99 -12.95 21.65
C ALA A 461 -5.47 -14.39 21.93
N ALA A 462 -6.79 -14.61 21.92
CA ALA A 462 -7.39 -15.93 22.11
C ALA A 462 -6.98 -16.91 21.00
N ALA A 463 -6.97 -16.49 19.72
CA ALA A 463 -6.54 -17.34 18.61
C ALA A 463 -5.04 -17.64 18.62
N ARG A 464 -4.22 -16.73 19.16
CA ARG A 464 -2.77 -16.90 19.32
C ARG A 464 -2.38 -17.65 20.60
N ASN A 465 -3.35 -18.06 21.43
CA ASN A 465 -3.15 -18.62 22.76
C ASN A 465 -2.28 -17.72 23.67
N GLU A 466 -2.34 -16.40 23.47
CA GLU A 466 -1.73 -15.42 24.35
C GLU A 466 -2.77 -15.00 25.39
N ILE A 467 -2.52 -15.30 26.66
CA ILE A 467 -3.44 -14.97 27.75
C ILE A 467 -3.33 -13.46 28.03
N MET A 468 -4.32 -12.68 27.60
CA MET A 468 -4.50 -11.32 28.08
C MET A 468 -5.48 -11.30 29.28
N PRO A 469 -5.20 -10.46 30.30
CA PRO A 469 -6.05 -10.37 31.49
C PRO A 469 -7.44 -9.83 31.15
N MET A 470 -8.45 -10.37 31.85
CA MET A 470 -9.86 -10.03 31.68
C MET A 470 -10.15 -8.55 32.01
N PRO A 471 -11.17 -7.93 31.40
CA PRO A 471 -11.49 -6.52 31.65
C PRO A 471 -12.03 -6.31 33.07
N GLY A 472 -11.28 -5.57 33.90
CA GLY A 472 -11.74 -5.11 35.22
C GLY A 472 -11.02 -5.69 36.45
N LEU A 473 -9.88 -6.34 36.29
CA LEU A 473 -9.00 -6.73 37.40
C LEU A 473 -7.63 -6.07 37.19
N ASP A 474 -7.25 -5.24 38.16
CA ASP A 474 -5.96 -4.56 38.21
C ASP A 474 -4.81 -5.58 38.19
N ALA A 475 -3.79 -5.25 37.39
CA ALA A 475 -2.69 -6.11 36.99
C ALA A 475 -1.54 -6.10 38.01
N GLU A 476 -1.78 -6.51 39.26
CA GLU A 476 -0.68 -6.58 40.25
C GLU A 476 -0.48 -7.92 40.96
N ASP A 477 -1.38 -8.89 40.88
CA ASP A 477 -1.12 -10.18 41.53
C ASP A 477 -1.58 -11.33 40.65
N ILE A 478 -0.61 -11.99 40.03
CA ILE A 478 -0.43 -13.46 39.93
C ILE A 478 0.60 -13.71 38.81
N GLU A 479 1.87 -13.81 39.20
CA GLU A 479 2.90 -14.53 38.43
C GLU A 479 3.61 -15.53 39.34
N ASP A 480 3.99 -16.64 38.74
CA ASP A 480 4.54 -17.85 39.36
C ASP A 480 5.67 -17.60 40.39
N PRO A 481 5.71 -18.34 41.51
CA PRO A 481 6.49 -18.04 42.72
C PRO A 481 8.03 -18.17 42.62
N ARG A 482 8.60 -18.39 41.42
CA ARG A 482 10.05 -18.63 41.25
C ARG A 482 10.80 -17.49 40.56
N ASN A 483 10.15 -16.62 39.78
CA ASN A 483 10.81 -15.49 39.13
C ASN A 483 10.84 -14.21 40.00
N LEU A 484 9.88 -14.04 40.92
CA LEU A 484 9.82 -12.89 41.85
C LEU A 484 11.02 -12.75 42.79
N LEU A 485 11.65 -13.87 43.18
CA LEU A 485 12.80 -13.84 44.09
C LEU A 485 14.08 -13.34 43.42
N VAL A 486 14.24 -13.54 42.11
CA VAL A 486 15.44 -13.12 41.37
C VAL A 486 15.33 -11.65 40.95
N GLU A 487 14.18 -11.21 40.46
CA GLU A 487 13.95 -9.80 40.10
C GLU A 487 13.80 -8.87 41.33
N GLY A 488 13.29 -9.37 42.46
CA GLY A 488 13.22 -8.61 43.71
C GLY A 488 14.59 -8.30 44.33
N ILE A 489 15.60 -9.14 44.07
CA ILE A 489 16.98 -8.91 44.54
C ILE A 489 17.71 -7.92 43.62
N ILE A 490 17.50 -8.04 42.30
CA ILE A 490 18.09 -7.13 41.32
C ILE A 490 17.48 -5.71 41.47
N SER A 491 16.16 -5.58 41.62
CA SER A 491 15.51 -4.27 41.82
C SER A 491 15.88 -3.59 43.14
N ARG A 492 16.10 -4.32 44.24
CA ARG A 492 16.58 -3.74 45.51
C ARG A 492 18.03 -3.27 45.44
N THR A 493 18.90 -3.99 44.73
CA THR A 493 20.31 -3.59 44.58
C THR A 493 20.43 -2.36 43.66
N GLU A 494 19.71 -2.34 42.54
CA GLU A 494 19.68 -1.16 41.65
C GLU A 494 19.00 0.06 42.30
N ALA A 495 17.93 -0.13 43.07
CA ALA A 495 17.29 0.96 43.80
C ALA A 495 18.19 1.55 44.91
N ASN A 496 18.97 0.71 45.60
CA ASN A 496 19.92 1.17 46.60
C ASN A 496 21.10 1.93 45.97
N GLU A 497 21.63 1.45 44.84
CA GLU A 497 22.68 2.16 44.11
C GLU A 497 22.19 3.49 43.51
N ALA A 498 20.96 3.53 43.00
CA ALA A 498 20.34 4.76 42.51
C ALA A 498 20.08 5.76 43.65
N ALA A 499 19.66 5.30 44.82
CA ALA A 499 19.48 6.14 46.00
C ALA A 499 20.81 6.70 46.52
N GLU A 500 21.90 5.92 46.50
CA GLU A 500 23.23 6.40 46.84
C GLU A 500 23.76 7.44 45.85
N LYS A 501 23.58 7.22 44.55
CA LYS A 501 23.95 8.20 43.52
C LYS A 501 23.16 9.49 43.66
N LYS A 502 21.85 9.42 43.95
CA LYS A 502 21.01 10.59 44.18
C LYS A 502 21.43 11.36 45.45
N ARG A 503 21.81 10.65 46.51
CA ARG A 503 22.39 11.26 47.73
C ARG A 503 23.73 11.94 47.46
N LYS A 504 24.60 11.34 46.63
CA LYS A 504 25.88 11.95 46.23
C LYS A 504 25.68 13.18 45.36
N MET A 505 24.76 13.13 44.40
CA MET A 505 24.40 14.28 43.55
C MET A 505 23.82 15.43 44.37
N SER A 506 22.90 15.15 45.30
CA SER A 506 22.33 16.19 46.16
C SER A 506 23.37 16.83 47.10
N LYS A 507 24.38 16.08 47.55
CA LYS A 507 25.49 16.65 48.33
C LYS A 507 26.37 17.57 47.47
N LEU A 508 26.67 17.16 46.24
CA LEU A 508 27.44 17.97 45.29
C LEU A 508 26.70 19.25 44.89
N GLU A 509 25.38 19.17 44.68
CA GLU A 509 24.55 20.34 44.38
C GLU A 509 24.52 21.34 45.55
N LYS A 510 24.43 20.85 46.79
CA LYS A 510 24.51 21.71 47.98
C LYS A 510 25.88 22.38 48.11
N GLN A 511 26.95 21.62 47.90
CA GLN A 511 28.31 22.17 47.91
C GLN A 511 28.49 23.25 46.84
N TYR A 512 27.99 23.02 45.63
CA TYR A 512 28.02 24.00 44.55
C TYR A 512 27.17 25.24 44.86
N HIS A 513 26.03 25.08 45.54
CA HIS A 513 25.19 26.19 45.96
C HIS A 513 25.86 27.04 47.05
N ASP A 514 26.52 26.39 48.01
CA ASP A 514 27.26 27.05 49.08
C ASP A 514 28.48 27.79 48.51
N GLU A 515 29.20 27.20 47.54
CA GLU A 515 30.31 27.85 46.83
C GLU A 515 29.84 29.09 46.05
N LEU A 516 28.73 29.00 45.31
CA LEU A 516 28.13 30.15 44.62
C LEU A 516 27.69 31.25 45.61
N GLN A 517 27.14 30.88 46.76
CA GLN A 517 26.78 31.86 47.79
C GLN A 517 28.01 32.56 48.36
N MET A 518 29.12 31.84 48.56
CA MET A 518 30.39 32.44 49.00
C MET A 518 31.03 33.33 47.93
N GLU A 519 30.91 32.99 46.65
CA GLU A 519 31.33 33.84 45.53
C GLU A 519 30.51 35.13 45.44
N VAL A 520 29.19 35.05 45.61
CA VAL A 520 28.30 36.22 45.65
C VAL A 520 28.57 37.11 46.87
N GLN A 521 28.99 36.52 47.99
CA GLN A 521 29.44 37.24 49.19
C GLN A 521 30.89 37.76 49.10
N GLY A 522 31.62 37.43 48.02
CA GLY A 522 32.91 38.03 47.68
C GLY A 522 34.11 37.53 48.50
N ILE A 523 34.06 36.33 49.07
CA ILE A 523 35.17 35.75 49.85
C ILE A 523 36.07 34.91 48.93
N PRO A 524 37.39 35.22 48.79
CA PRO A 524 38.27 34.43 47.94
C PRO A 524 38.60 33.05 48.55
N PHE A 525 38.56 32.01 47.71
CA PHE A 525 38.65 30.57 47.99
C PHE A 525 39.86 30.06 48.82
N THR A 526 40.83 30.91 49.15
CA THR A 526 42.14 30.48 49.68
C THR A 526 42.25 30.41 51.22
N ALA A 527 41.15 30.43 51.98
CA ALA A 527 41.20 30.52 53.45
C ALA A 527 40.41 29.47 54.24
N SER A 528 40.05 28.31 53.66
CA SER A 528 39.29 27.26 54.38
C SER A 528 40.06 25.95 54.63
N GLY A 529 41.39 25.98 54.49
CA GLY A 529 42.27 24.87 54.85
C GLY A 529 42.82 24.96 56.28
N SER A 530 41.97 25.01 57.30
CA SER A 530 42.39 24.76 58.70
C SER A 530 41.21 24.39 59.57
N GLY A 531 41.20 23.16 60.09
CA GLY A 531 40.15 22.68 60.98
C GLY A 531 40.21 23.28 62.39
N SER A 532 39.05 23.40 63.02
CA SER A 532 38.88 23.17 64.46
C SER A 532 37.39 23.23 64.82
N ASP A 533 37.00 22.32 65.71
CA ASP A 533 35.74 22.22 66.46
C ASP A 533 35.06 23.56 66.78
N ARG A 534 33.72 23.56 66.77
CA ARG A 534 32.91 24.21 67.80
C ARG A 534 31.49 23.67 67.90
N ASN A 535 31.10 23.57 69.15
CA ASN A 535 30.03 22.80 69.77
C ASN A 535 28.65 23.48 69.63
N MET A 536 27.60 22.67 69.76
CA MET A 536 26.18 23.00 69.84
C MET A 536 25.85 24.16 70.79
N GLN A 537 25.00 25.09 70.35
CA GLN A 537 23.85 25.60 71.12
C GLN A 537 22.97 26.53 70.27
N SER A 538 21.70 26.17 70.14
CA SER A 538 20.60 27.02 69.67
C SER A 538 20.39 28.22 70.61
N PRO A 539 19.86 29.34 70.11
CA PRO A 539 18.51 29.69 70.55
C PRO A 539 17.55 30.11 69.42
N ILE A 540 16.31 29.75 69.68
CA ILE A 540 15.05 30.09 69.02
C ILE A 540 14.84 31.61 69.04
N GLU A 541 14.43 32.21 67.91
CA GLU A 541 13.25 33.09 67.80
C GLU A 541 13.06 33.63 66.36
N GLY A 542 11.91 33.29 65.75
CA GLY A 542 11.12 34.24 64.97
C GLY A 542 11.45 34.49 63.49
N ARG A 543 11.14 33.53 62.60
CA ARG A 543 10.50 33.86 61.31
C ARG A 543 9.82 32.62 60.73
N GLU A 544 8.53 32.76 60.48
CA GLU A 544 7.64 31.79 59.84
C GLU A 544 8.29 31.25 58.55
N ALA A 545 8.64 29.98 58.55
CA ALA A 545 8.98 29.25 57.32
C ALA A 545 7.68 28.62 56.83
N GLU A 546 7.07 29.21 55.81
CA GLU A 546 6.07 28.54 55.00
C GLU A 546 6.65 27.19 54.54
N GLU A 547 5.88 26.12 54.71
CA GLU A 547 6.12 24.83 54.07
C GLU A 547 6.22 25.07 52.56
N GLU A 548 7.45 25.11 52.01
CA GLU A 548 7.66 25.01 50.57
C GLU A 548 7.18 23.63 50.13
N ALA A 549 5.94 23.58 49.65
CA ALA A 549 5.36 22.43 49.00
C ALA A 549 6.26 21.99 47.85
N LEU A 550 6.58 20.69 47.81
CA LEU A 550 7.29 20.05 46.70
C LEU A 550 6.65 20.48 45.37
N PRO A 551 7.42 20.99 44.39
CA PRO A 551 6.85 21.45 43.14
C PRO A 551 6.12 20.31 42.43
N ASP A 552 4.88 20.60 42.04
CA ASP A 552 3.96 19.70 41.35
C ASP A 552 4.67 19.01 40.15
N PRO A 553 4.63 17.68 39.98
CA PRO A 553 5.31 17.00 38.87
C PRO A 553 4.89 17.53 37.49
N ASP A 554 3.66 18.03 37.39
CA ASP A 554 3.12 18.71 36.21
C ASP A 554 3.79 20.05 35.92
N GLN A 555 4.24 20.79 36.94
CA GLN A 555 4.96 22.05 36.77
C GLN A 555 6.40 21.79 36.30
N ILE A 556 7.05 20.77 36.85
CA ILE A 556 8.38 20.33 36.44
C ILE A 556 8.38 19.89 34.96
N ALA A 557 7.36 19.12 34.55
CA ALA A 557 7.21 18.71 33.15
C ALA A 557 6.95 19.92 32.21
N LYS A 558 6.11 20.88 32.63
CA LYS A 558 5.84 22.10 31.86
C LYS A 558 7.07 22.98 31.72
N ASP A 559 7.91 23.06 32.75
CA ASP A 559 9.13 23.87 32.72
C ASP A 559 10.26 23.20 31.93
N ALA A 560 10.38 21.87 31.97
CA ALA A 560 11.25 21.11 31.07
C ALA A 560 10.84 21.26 29.59
N GLU A 561 9.52 21.24 29.30
CA GLU A 561 9.02 21.52 27.95
C GLU A 561 9.33 22.95 27.50
N ARG A 562 9.21 23.94 28.39
CA ARG A 562 9.55 25.35 28.09
C ARG A 562 11.04 25.50 27.79
N LEU A 563 11.91 24.86 28.56
CA LEU A 563 13.37 24.85 28.33
C LEU A 563 13.72 24.22 26.97
N SER A 564 13.06 23.10 26.60
CA SER A 564 13.24 22.48 25.29
C SER A 564 12.77 23.36 24.12
N GLN A 565 11.68 24.13 24.32
CA GLN A 565 11.15 25.05 23.32
C GLN A 565 12.13 26.20 23.05
N VAL A 566 12.79 26.73 24.09
CA VAL A 566 13.74 27.84 23.98
C VAL A 566 14.94 27.50 23.08
N GLY A 567 15.36 26.22 23.02
CA GLY A 567 16.44 25.75 22.15
C GLY A 567 16.09 25.59 20.66
N MET A 568 14.80 25.70 20.28
CA MET A 568 14.36 25.51 18.89
C MET A 568 14.29 26.82 18.09
N SER A 569 14.63 26.75 16.79
CA SER A 569 14.40 27.88 15.86
C SER A 569 12.92 28.31 15.84
N ASN A 570 12.64 29.61 15.73
CA ASN A 570 11.30 30.19 15.70
C ASN A 570 10.32 29.51 14.71
N LYS A 571 10.82 29.00 13.57
CA LYS A 571 9.99 28.24 12.61
C LYS A 571 9.59 26.86 13.15
N LYS A 572 10.52 26.17 13.82
CA LYS A 572 10.27 24.86 14.46
C LYS A 572 9.38 25.01 15.70
N GLN A 573 9.58 26.07 16.50
CA GLN A 573 8.69 26.39 17.63
C GLN A 573 7.25 26.63 17.19
N LYS A 574 7.03 27.42 16.11
CA LYS A 574 5.68 27.65 15.58
C LYS A 574 5.03 26.36 15.08
N LEU A 575 5.80 25.50 14.41
CA LEU A 575 5.34 24.18 13.98
C LEU A 575 4.96 23.30 15.19
N TYR A 576 5.82 23.24 16.20
CA TYR A 576 5.59 22.46 17.43
C TYR A 576 4.33 22.93 18.18
N LYS A 577 4.15 24.25 18.32
CA LYS A 577 2.94 24.83 18.90
C LYS A 577 1.69 24.48 18.09
N ALA A 578 1.77 24.53 16.75
CA ALA A 578 0.67 24.12 15.88
C ALA A 578 0.34 22.63 16.02
N MET A 579 1.36 21.77 16.15
CA MET A 579 1.18 20.33 16.41
C MET A 579 0.50 20.08 17.77
N LYS A 580 0.94 20.77 18.83
CA LYS A 580 0.36 20.64 20.18
C LYS A 580 -1.10 21.08 20.22
N ILE A 581 -1.44 22.21 19.59
CA ILE A 581 -2.83 22.67 19.41
C ILE A 581 -3.65 21.62 18.64
N GLY A 582 -3.06 21.00 17.61
CA GLY A 582 -3.69 19.91 16.87
C GLY A 582 -4.00 18.69 17.75
N GLN A 583 -3.04 18.28 18.60
CA GLN A 583 -3.21 17.16 19.53
C GLN A 583 -4.24 17.46 20.62
N GLU A 584 -4.24 18.67 21.20
CA GLU A 584 -5.23 19.09 22.19
C GLU A 584 -6.65 19.10 21.61
N ARG A 585 -6.83 19.60 20.38
CA ARG A 585 -8.12 19.54 19.67
C ARG A 585 -8.58 18.09 19.49
N LYS A 586 -7.70 17.18 19.06
CA LYS A 586 -8.01 15.76 18.93
C LYS A 586 -8.44 15.17 20.28
N ARG A 587 -7.67 15.39 21.35
CA ARG A 587 -8.01 14.91 22.71
C ARG A 587 -9.37 15.42 23.17
N SER A 588 -9.66 16.70 22.99
CA SER A 588 -10.96 17.30 23.36
C SER A 588 -12.13 16.71 22.56
N GLN A 589 -11.89 16.33 21.30
CA GLN A 589 -12.89 15.67 20.48
C GLN A 589 -13.14 14.24 20.94
N VAL A 590 -12.07 13.51 21.33
CA VAL A 590 -12.17 12.16 21.90
C VAL A 590 -12.94 12.15 23.21
N THR A 591 -12.66 13.08 24.14
CA THR A 591 -13.40 13.16 25.41
C THR A 591 -14.88 13.45 25.17
N LEU A 592 -15.20 14.35 24.23
CA LEU A 592 -16.58 14.64 23.84
C LEU A 592 -17.30 13.41 23.23
N LEU A 593 -16.60 12.59 22.45
CA LEU A 593 -17.14 11.33 21.93
C LEU A 593 -17.40 10.31 23.04
N GLN A 594 -16.47 10.17 23.99
CA GLN A 594 -16.66 9.29 25.16
C GLN A 594 -17.85 9.75 26.02
N GLU A 595 -18.01 11.05 26.24
CA GLU A 595 -19.18 11.60 26.94
C GLU A 595 -20.49 11.33 26.20
N ARG A 596 -20.53 11.57 24.89
CA ARG A 596 -21.70 11.26 24.05
C ARG A 596 -22.05 9.77 24.11
N LYS A 597 -21.05 8.90 24.11
CA LYS A 597 -21.22 7.45 24.24
C LYS A 597 -21.78 7.07 25.62
N LYS A 598 -21.25 7.64 26.70
CA LYS A 598 -21.78 7.44 28.06
C LYS A 598 -23.26 7.84 28.15
N LYS A 599 -23.63 9.00 27.58
CA LYS A 599 -25.02 9.45 27.49
C LYS A 599 -25.90 8.51 26.66
N ALA A 600 -25.41 8.03 25.52
CA ALA A 600 -26.15 7.10 24.67
C ALA A 600 -26.34 5.71 25.31
N LYS A 601 -25.36 5.22 26.08
CA LYS A 601 -25.51 3.97 26.84
C LYS A 601 -26.52 4.14 27.98
N ALA A 602 -26.45 5.24 28.72
CA ALA A 602 -27.41 5.55 29.79
C ALA A 602 -28.86 5.66 29.28
N GLY A 603 -29.05 6.22 28.07
CA GLY A 603 -30.37 6.29 27.42
C GLY A 603 -30.88 5.01 26.78
N LYS A 604 -30.06 3.94 26.70
CA LYS A 604 -30.49 2.60 26.27
C LYS A 604 -30.79 1.66 27.46
N SER A 605 -30.29 2.00 28.65
CA SER A 605 -30.53 1.26 29.90
C SER A 605 -31.72 1.77 30.71
N ALA A 606 -32.27 2.93 30.33
CA ALA A 606 -33.54 3.48 30.82
C ALA A 606 -34.61 3.26 29.74
#